data_AF-A0A917NF91-F1
#
_entry.id   AF-A0A917NF91-F1
#
_cell.length_a   1.000
_cell.length_b   1.000
_cell.length_c   1.000
_cell.angle_alpha   90.00
_cell.angle_beta   90.00
_cell.angle_gamma   90.00
#
_symmetry.space_group_name_H-M   'P 1'
#
loop_
_entity.id
_entity.type
_entity.pdbx_description
1 polymer ?
#
loop_
_entity_poly.entity_id
_entity_poly.type
_entity_poly.pdbx_seq_one_letter_code
_entity_poly.pdbx_strand_id
1 'polypeptide(L)'
;MEAAGNNRMRLVVEGMSCSDCERDGNNVDLLIIGSGGAAFAAAIQAVSYGAKVAMVERGTIGGTCVNIGCVPSKTLLRAGEINHLAIRHPFQGLTTSAGPVELGQLVDQKRELVERLRQQKYVDLLDEYGISLLRGEARFQDERTVEPTFRAYFWARAYF
;
A
#
# COMPACT_ATOMS: atom_id res chain seq x y z
N MET A 1 17.13 -9.48 -38.37
CA MET A 1 15.75 -8.94 -38.43
C MET A 1 14.85 -10.05 -37.94
N GLU A 2 14.91 -10.31 -36.63
CA GLU A 2 14.34 -11.50 -35.99
C GLU A 2 13.08 -11.09 -35.22
N ALA A 3 12.04 -11.91 -35.34
CA ALA A 3 10.67 -11.57 -35.02
C ALA A 3 10.47 -11.12 -33.56
N ALA A 4 9.74 -10.02 -33.38
CA ALA A 4 9.24 -9.57 -32.09
C ALA A 4 8.22 -10.59 -31.56
N GLY A 5 8.72 -11.62 -30.87
CA GLY A 5 7.91 -12.53 -30.06
C GLY A 5 7.19 -11.74 -28.97
N ASN A 6 5.88 -11.92 -28.85
CA ASN A 6 5.01 -11.16 -27.96
C ASN A 6 5.33 -11.47 -26.48
N ASN A 7 6.25 -10.72 -25.87
CA ASN A 7 6.75 -10.86 -24.50
C ASN A 7 5.85 -10.21 -23.42
N ARG A 8 4.60 -9.88 -23.73
CA ARG A 8 3.70 -9.19 -22.79
C ARG A 8 3.01 -10.15 -21.84
N MET A 9 2.87 -9.72 -20.58
CA MET A 9 2.17 -10.49 -19.54
C MET A 9 0.66 -10.31 -19.75
N ARG A 10 -0.08 -11.42 -19.70
CA ARG A 10 -1.52 -11.42 -19.98
C ARG A 10 -2.30 -11.53 -18.68
N LEU A 11 -3.16 -10.55 -18.43
CA LEU A 11 -4.15 -10.60 -17.36
C LEU A 11 -5.41 -11.32 -17.86
N VAL A 12 -5.74 -12.45 -17.24
CA VAL A 12 -7.05 -13.08 -17.47
C VAL A 12 -8.00 -12.50 -16.42
N VAL A 13 -8.79 -11.51 -16.82
CA VAL A 13 -9.83 -10.91 -15.97
C VAL A 13 -11.17 -11.44 -16.47
N GLU A 14 -11.59 -12.60 -15.97
CA GLU A 14 -12.96 -13.07 -16.22
C GLU A 14 -13.93 -12.29 -15.31
N GLY A 15 -14.91 -11.60 -15.90
CA GLY A 15 -16.09 -11.11 -15.19
C GLY A 15 -16.09 -9.67 -14.64
N MET A 16 -15.22 -8.76 -15.08
CA MET A 16 -15.34 -7.32 -14.76
C MET A 16 -15.37 -6.45 -16.02
N SER A 17 -16.49 -5.75 -16.22
CA SER A 17 -16.59 -4.62 -17.14
C SER A 17 -15.84 -3.43 -16.54
N CYS A 18 -14.54 -3.31 -16.84
CA CYS A 18 -13.80 -2.09 -16.58
C CYS A 18 -14.11 -1.13 -17.75
N SER A 19 -14.82 -0.03 -17.50
CA SER A 19 -15.30 0.89 -18.53
C SER A 19 -14.18 1.57 -19.35
N ASP A 20 -12.91 1.40 -18.97
CA ASP A 20 -11.75 1.97 -19.66
C ASP A 20 -10.84 0.93 -20.35
N CYS A 21 -11.21 -0.36 -20.36
CA CYS A 21 -10.35 -1.43 -20.93
C CYS A 21 -10.64 -1.81 -22.39
N GLU A 22 -11.45 -1.05 -23.13
CA GLU A 22 -11.93 -1.46 -24.48
C GLU A 22 -11.02 -1.12 -25.68
N ARG A 23 -9.73 -0.80 -25.48
CA ARG A 23 -8.77 -0.78 -26.61
C ARG A 23 -7.42 -1.40 -26.23
N ASP A 24 -7.11 -2.49 -26.92
CA ASP A 24 -5.92 -3.36 -26.79
C ASP A 24 -5.95 -4.28 -25.55
N GLY A 25 -6.57 -5.45 -25.73
CA GLY A 25 -6.92 -6.39 -24.67
C GLY A 25 -5.80 -6.70 -23.67
N ASN A 26 -6.12 -6.54 -22.38
CA ASN A 26 -5.53 -7.08 -21.16
C ASN A 26 -3.99 -7.27 -21.05
N ASN A 27 -3.22 -6.63 -21.91
CA ASN A 27 -1.78 -6.77 -21.96
C ASN A 27 -1.14 -5.59 -21.24
N VAL A 28 -0.44 -5.91 -20.16
CA VAL A 28 0.39 -4.97 -19.40
C VAL A 28 1.86 -5.30 -19.65
N ASP A 29 2.70 -4.27 -19.61
CA ASP A 29 4.14 -4.48 -19.73
C ASP A 29 4.72 -4.94 -18.38
N LEU A 30 4.07 -4.57 -17.26
CA LEU A 30 4.40 -5.04 -15.92
C LEU A 30 3.14 -5.29 -15.08
N LEU A 31 3.02 -6.50 -14.55
CA LEU A 31 2.05 -6.85 -13.52
C LEU A 31 2.74 -6.97 -12.17
N ILE A 32 2.23 -6.27 -11.16
CA ILE A 32 2.76 -6.30 -9.80
C ILE A 32 1.71 -6.93 -8.88
N ILE A 33 2.12 -7.88 -8.05
CA ILE A 33 1.26 -8.50 -7.05
C ILE A 33 1.59 -7.90 -5.69
N GLY A 34 0.64 -7.13 -5.15
CA GLY A 34 0.74 -6.37 -3.91
C GLY A 34 0.86 -4.85 -4.15
N SER A 35 0.64 -4.09 -3.08
CA SER A 35 0.62 -2.62 -3.07
C SER A 35 1.53 -2.02 -1.99
N GLY A 36 2.51 -2.79 -1.51
CA GLY A 36 3.48 -2.31 -0.51
C GLY A 36 4.49 -1.30 -1.07
N GLY A 37 5.42 -0.84 -0.21
CA GLY A 37 6.46 0.11 -0.63
C GLY A 37 7.30 -0.37 -1.82
N ALA A 38 7.65 -1.66 -1.88
CA ALA A 38 8.39 -2.22 -3.01
C ALA A 38 7.56 -2.21 -4.31
N ALA A 39 6.27 -2.50 -4.22
CA ALA A 39 5.36 -2.50 -5.37
C ALA A 39 5.24 -1.09 -5.97
N PHE A 40 5.02 -0.07 -5.14
CA PHE A 40 4.94 1.32 -5.61
C PHE A 40 6.27 1.84 -6.17
N ALA A 41 7.39 1.50 -5.53
CA ALA A 41 8.71 1.88 -6.05
C ALA A 41 8.96 1.28 -7.45
N ALA A 42 8.65 -0.01 -7.64
CA ALA A 42 8.78 -0.67 -8.93
C ALA A 42 7.80 -0.09 -9.97
N ALA A 43 6.56 0.18 -9.59
CA ALA A 43 5.53 0.72 -10.47
C ALA A 43 5.91 2.12 -10.99
N ILE A 44 6.29 3.03 -10.10
CA ILE A 44 6.69 4.40 -10.46
C ILE A 44 7.91 4.38 -11.39
N GLN A 45 8.90 3.52 -11.09
CA GLN A 45 10.06 3.37 -11.96
C GLN A 45 9.67 2.83 -13.34
N ALA A 46 8.80 1.83 -13.41
CA ALA A 46 8.34 1.27 -14.68
C ALA A 46 7.53 2.30 -15.51
N VAL A 47 6.64 3.06 -14.87
CA VAL A 47 5.90 4.16 -15.51
C VAL A 47 6.86 5.23 -16.04
N SER A 48 7.95 5.54 -15.32
CA SER A 48 8.97 6.49 -15.80
C SER A 48 9.67 6.05 -17.09
N TYR A 49 9.68 4.74 -17.37
CA TYR A 49 10.17 4.17 -18.64
C TYR A 49 9.06 4.01 -19.70
N GLY A 50 7.84 4.50 -19.43
CA GLY A 50 6.70 4.41 -20.35
C GLY A 50 5.98 3.07 -20.36
N ALA A 51 6.22 2.20 -19.38
CA ALA A 51 5.54 0.90 -19.29
C ALA A 51 4.09 1.03 -18.82
N LYS A 52 3.18 0.23 -19.39
CA LYS A 52 1.82 0.06 -18.84
C LYS A 52 1.86 -0.87 -17.63
N VAL A 53 1.50 -0.36 -16.46
CA VAL A 53 1.57 -1.10 -15.19
C VAL A 53 0.18 -1.39 -14.64
N ALA A 54 -0.02 -2.63 -14.18
CA ALA A 54 -1.15 -2.99 -13.32
C ALA A 54 -0.66 -3.56 -11.98
N MET A 55 -1.40 -3.28 -10.92
CA MET A 55 -1.20 -3.83 -9.58
C MET A 55 -2.41 -4.69 -9.20
N VAL A 56 -2.17 -5.80 -8.50
CA VAL A 56 -3.22 -6.62 -7.87
C VAL A 56 -3.05 -6.56 -6.36
N GLU A 57 -4.05 -6.08 -5.62
CA GLU A 57 -4.00 -6.02 -4.15
C GLU A 57 -5.21 -6.69 -3.52
N ARG A 58 -4.96 -7.60 -2.57
CA ARG A 58 -6.02 -8.34 -1.86
C ARG A 58 -6.60 -7.59 -0.67
N GLY A 59 -5.83 -6.69 -0.07
CA GLY A 59 -6.16 -6.04 1.19
C GLY A 59 -6.10 -4.52 1.11
N THR A 60 -5.55 -3.93 2.16
CA THR A 60 -5.40 -2.47 2.27
C THR A 60 -4.19 -1.99 1.48
N ILE A 61 -4.41 -0.98 0.65
CA ILE A 61 -3.36 -0.33 -0.15
C ILE A 61 -2.23 0.20 0.74
N GLY A 62 -0.99 0.09 0.27
CA GLY A 62 0.22 0.55 0.97
C GLY A 62 0.93 -0.57 1.74
N GLY A 63 0.32 -1.75 1.84
CA GLY A 63 0.90 -2.93 2.47
C GLY A 63 1.22 -2.73 3.97
N THR A 64 2.22 -3.46 4.47
CA THR A 64 2.52 -3.53 5.90
C THR A 64 3.05 -2.21 6.47
N CYS A 65 3.99 -1.56 5.79
CA CYS A 65 4.77 -0.45 6.34
C CYS A 65 3.88 0.70 6.86
N VAL A 66 2.93 1.16 6.03
CA VAL A 66 2.05 2.27 6.39
C VAL A 66 0.91 1.85 7.30
N ASN A 67 0.34 0.66 7.11
CA ASN A 67 -0.90 0.28 7.79
C ASN A 67 -0.68 -0.32 9.19
N ILE A 68 0.29 -1.23 9.32
CA ILE A 68 0.45 -2.06 10.54
C ILE A 68 1.91 -2.28 10.93
N GLY A 69 2.84 -1.51 10.35
CA GLY A 69 4.27 -1.70 10.52
C GLY A 69 4.95 -0.43 11.01
N CYS A 70 5.90 0.05 10.20
CA CYS A 70 6.82 1.12 10.56
C CYS A 70 6.11 2.40 11.01
N VAL A 71 5.12 2.88 10.25
CA VAL A 71 4.44 4.16 10.55
C VAL A 71 3.74 4.12 11.91
N PRO A 72 2.77 3.22 12.17
CA PRO A 72 2.10 3.17 13.46
C PRO A 72 3.08 2.88 14.62
N SER A 73 4.07 2.01 14.40
CA SER A 73 5.07 1.67 15.43
C SER A 73 5.91 2.88 15.82
N LYS A 74 6.41 3.65 14.85
CA LYS A 74 7.27 4.81 15.12
C LYS A 74 6.50 5.97 15.73
N THR A 75 5.22 6.14 15.39
CA THR A 75 4.35 7.13 16.04
C THR A 75 4.18 6.83 17.53
N LEU A 76 3.84 5.59 17.88
CA LEU A 76 3.66 5.20 19.28
C LEU A 76 4.97 5.18 20.07
N LEU A 77 6.07 4.72 19.45
CA LEU A 77 7.41 4.81 20.06
C LEU A 77 7.79 6.25 20.37
N ARG A 78 7.46 7.20 19.48
CA ARG A 78 7.75 8.61 19.73
C ARG A 78 6.91 9.19 20.86
N ALA A 79 5.64 8.83 20.96
CA ALA A 79 4.79 9.21 22.09
C ALA A 79 5.32 8.66 23.42
N GLY A 80 5.75 7.38 23.42
CA GLY A 80 6.38 6.74 24.58
C GLY A 80 7.67 7.42 25.00
N GLU A 81 8.54 7.77 24.04
CA GLU A 81 9.79 8.50 24.32
C GLU A 81 9.53 9.88 24.95
N ILE A 82 8.54 10.62 24.44
CA ILE A 82 8.15 11.92 25.02
C ILE A 82 7.68 11.75 26.46
N ASN A 83 6.82 10.75 26.73
CA ASN A 83 6.36 10.46 28.09
C ASN A 83 7.52 10.05 29.01
N HIS A 84 8.44 9.22 28.51
CA HIS A 84 9.62 8.79 29.26
C HIS A 84 10.51 9.98 29.66
N LEU A 85 10.84 10.85 28.71
CA LEU A 85 11.69 12.01 28.96
C LEU A 85 11.04 13.07 29.86
N ALA A 86 9.71 13.18 29.84
CA ALA A 86 8.96 14.04 30.76
C ALA A 86 8.98 13.53 32.22
N ILE A 87 9.30 12.26 32.44
CA ILE A 87 9.43 11.65 33.78
C ILE A 87 10.90 11.57 34.18
N ARG A 88 11.79 11.25 33.23
CA ARG A 88 13.21 10.99 33.46
C ARG A 88 14.06 11.77 32.46
N HIS A 89 14.81 12.74 32.97
CA HIS A 89 15.79 13.47 32.19
C HIS A 89 17.01 13.87 33.05
N PRO A 90 18.18 14.09 32.45
CA PRO A 90 19.41 14.40 33.20
C PRO A 90 19.53 15.88 33.64
N PHE A 91 18.66 16.76 33.16
CA PHE A 91 18.78 18.20 33.36
C PHE A 91 18.24 18.67 34.71
N GLN A 92 19.11 19.14 35.60
CA GLN A 92 18.75 19.54 36.97
C GLN A 92 17.91 20.82 37.06
N GLY A 93 17.98 21.69 36.04
CA GLY A 93 17.18 22.93 36.00
C GLY A 93 15.80 22.77 35.36
N LEU A 94 15.45 21.59 34.85
CA LEU A 94 14.15 21.34 34.22
C LEU A 94 13.20 20.73 35.24
N THR A 95 12.03 21.34 35.40
CA THR A 95 10.92 20.75 36.15
C THR A 95 9.88 20.28 35.15
N THR A 96 9.74 18.97 34.99
CA THR A 96 8.72 18.34 34.14
C THR A 96 8.02 17.24 34.89
N SER A 97 6.82 16.90 34.44
CA SER A 97 6.05 15.76 34.94
C SER A 97 5.18 15.22 33.81
N ALA A 98 4.74 13.97 33.92
CA ALA A 98 3.79 13.37 33.00
C ALA A 98 2.59 12.81 33.75
N GLY A 99 1.40 13.09 33.24
CA GLY A 99 0.15 12.49 33.72
C GLY A 99 -0.06 11.06 33.16
N PRO A 100 -1.23 10.45 33.46
CA PRO A 100 -1.63 9.17 32.88
C PRO A 100 -1.65 9.21 31.35
N VAL A 101 -1.36 8.06 30.74
CA VAL A 101 -1.38 7.91 29.28
C VAL A 101 -2.76 7.46 28.81
N GLU A 102 -3.45 8.34 28.08
CA GLU A 102 -4.71 8.04 27.40
C GLU A 102 -4.46 7.28 26.09
N LEU A 103 -4.23 5.96 26.19
CA LEU A 103 -3.85 5.13 25.04
C LEU A 103 -4.86 5.19 23.88
N GLY A 104 -6.16 5.31 24.19
CA GLY A 104 -7.21 5.41 23.17
C GLY A 104 -6.99 6.59 22.23
N GLN A 105 -6.68 7.77 22.78
CA GLN A 105 -6.42 8.97 21.98
C GLN A 105 -5.15 8.83 21.13
N LEU A 106 -4.10 8.22 21.67
CA LEU A 106 -2.88 7.94 20.90
C LEU A 106 -3.13 6.99 19.74
N VAL A 107 -3.97 5.97 19.95
CA VAL A 107 -4.37 5.03 18.90
C VAL A 107 -5.19 5.73 17.81
N ASP A 108 -6.09 6.64 18.18
CA ASP A 108 -6.90 7.40 17.21
C ASP A 108 -6.05 8.37 16.39
N GLN A 109 -5.12 9.10 17.02
CA GLN A 109 -4.14 9.95 16.32
C GLN A 109 -3.26 9.14 15.36
N LYS A 110 -2.82 7.96 15.81
CA LYS A 110 -2.06 7.02 14.98
C LYS A 110 -2.89 6.56 13.77
N ARG A 111 -4.19 6.27 13.93
CA ARG A 111 -5.08 5.90 12.81
C ARG A 111 -5.23 7.04 11.81
N GLU A 112 -5.51 8.25 12.27
CA GLU A 112 -5.63 9.43 11.41
C GLU A 112 -4.36 9.66 10.57
N LEU A 113 -3.18 9.54 11.21
CA LEU A 113 -1.90 9.63 10.50
C LEU A 113 -1.75 8.53 9.44
N VAL A 114 -2.08 7.28 9.76
CA VAL A 114 -2.00 6.15 8.83
C VAL A 114 -2.94 6.36 7.64
N GLU A 115 -4.18 6.79 7.89
CA GLU A 115 -5.17 7.06 6.84
C GLU A 115 -4.69 8.17 5.90
N ARG A 116 -4.23 9.29 6.46
CA ARG A 116 -3.69 10.41 5.68
C ARG A 116 -2.47 10.02 4.85
N LEU A 117 -1.51 9.31 5.45
CA LEU A 117 -0.32 8.87 4.73
C LEU A 117 -0.64 7.81 3.68
N ARG A 118 -1.59 6.92 3.94
CA ARG A 118 -2.05 5.94 2.94
C ARG A 118 -2.65 6.64 1.72
N GLN A 119 -3.49 7.65 1.95
CA GLN A 119 -4.07 8.44 0.87
C GLN A 119 -2.97 9.12 0.05
N GLN A 120 -2.15 9.95 0.70
CA GLN A 120 -1.16 10.81 0.06
C GLN A 120 0.00 10.06 -0.60
N LYS A 121 0.42 8.91 -0.06
CA LYS A 121 1.63 8.21 -0.51
C LYS A 121 1.35 7.00 -1.37
N TYR A 122 0.08 6.60 -1.50
CA TYR A 122 -0.27 5.41 -2.25
C TYR A 122 -1.52 5.59 -3.09
N VAL A 123 -2.65 6.00 -2.50
CA VAL A 123 -3.92 6.08 -3.26
C VAL A 123 -3.85 7.16 -4.33
N ASP A 124 -3.44 8.38 -3.96
CA ASP A 124 -3.36 9.52 -4.89
C ASP A 124 -2.36 9.26 -6.04
N LEU A 125 -1.32 8.46 -5.77
CA LEU A 125 -0.29 8.13 -6.75
C LEU A 125 -0.77 7.15 -7.83
N LEU A 126 -1.85 6.39 -7.58
CA LEU A 126 -2.39 5.48 -8.60
C LEU A 126 -2.89 6.28 -9.81
N ASP A 127 -3.64 7.34 -9.55
CA ASP A 127 -4.18 8.20 -10.60
C ASP A 127 -3.08 9.09 -11.19
N GLU A 128 -2.18 9.64 -10.37
CA GLU A 128 -1.06 10.49 -10.82
C GLU A 128 -0.15 9.77 -11.83
N TYR A 129 0.15 8.49 -11.60
CA TYR A 129 1.01 7.68 -12.47
C TYR A 129 0.23 6.79 -13.45
N GLY A 130 -1.10 6.89 -13.50
CA GLY A 130 -1.94 6.08 -14.39
C GLY A 130 -1.81 4.57 -14.15
N ILE A 131 -1.58 4.14 -12.91
CA ILE A 131 -1.40 2.72 -12.54
C ILE A 131 -2.77 2.09 -12.28
N SER A 132 -3.10 1.04 -13.03
CA SER A 132 -4.36 0.30 -12.84
C SER A 132 -4.30 -0.59 -11.60
N LEU A 133 -5.27 -0.45 -10.69
CA LEU A 133 -5.38 -1.30 -9.50
C LEU A 133 -6.54 -2.29 -9.62
N LEU A 134 -6.23 -3.58 -9.57
CA LEU A 134 -7.17 -4.69 -9.48
C LEU A 134 -7.27 -5.13 -8.02
N ARG A 135 -8.46 -5.06 -7.43
CA ARG A 135 -8.69 -5.55 -6.07
C ARG A 135 -8.99 -7.04 -6.09
N GLY A 136 -8.08 -7.87 -5.60
CA GLY A 136 -8.27 -9.32 -5.59
C GLY A 136 -7.02 -10.06 -5.13
N GLU A 137 -7.12 -11.37 -5.02
CA GLU A 137 -5.98 -12.22 -4.74
C GLU A 137 -5.43 -12.79 -6.04
N ALA A 138 -4.17 -12.49 -6.36
CA ALA A 138 -3.53 -13.01 -7.56
C ALA A 138 -3.06 -14.46 -7.36
N ARG A 139 -3.31 -15.30 -8.36
CA ARG A 139 -2.77 -16.66 -8.47
C ARG A 139 -2.16 -16.85 -9.85
N PHE A 140 -0.96 -17.43 -9.92
CA PHE A 140 -0.36 -17.84 -11.18
C PHE A 140 -1.09 -19.08 -11.72
N GLN A 141 -1.59 -19.02 -12.95
CA GLN A 141 -2.08 -20.18 -13.68
C GLN A 141 -0.93 -20.89 -14.41
N ASP A 142 0.01 -20.10 -14.93
CA ASP A 142 1.24 -20.55 -15.58
C ASP A 142 2.36 -19.50 -15.39
N GLU A 143 3.50 -19.65 -16.08
CA GLU A 143 4.65 -18.74 -15.97
C GLU A 143 4.37 -17.29 -16.38
N ARG A 144 3.34 -17.04 -17.21
CA ARG A 144 3.04 -15.73 -17.82
C ARG A 144 1.60 -15.26 -17.62
N THR A 145 0.76 -16.10 -17.01
CA THR A 145 -0.66 -15.84 -16.81
C THR A 145 -0.99 -15.80 -15.33
N VAL A 146 -1.55 -14.67 -14.90
CA VAL A 146 -2.05 -14.48 -13.55
C VAL A 146 -3.55 -14.24 -13.60
N GLU A 147 -4.27 -14.95 -12.74
CA GLU A 147 -5.69 -14.81 -12.52
C GLU A 147 -5.92 -14.10 -11.18
N PRO A 148 -6.59 -12.94 -11.16
CA PRO A 148 -7.10 -12.35 -9.94
C PRO A 148 -8.37 -13.09 -9.52
N THR A 149 -8.30 -13.87 -8.44
CA THR A 149 -9.49 -14.39 -7.77
C THR A 149 -10.09 -13.30 -6.89
N PHE A 150 -11.30 -12.85 -7.24
CA PHE A 150 -12.05 -11.89 -6.46
C PHE A 150 -12.76 -12.60 -5.30
N ARG A 151 -12.12 -12.67 -4.13
CA ARG A 151 -12.83 -12.98 -2.87
C ARG A 151 -13.21 -11.68 -2.19
N ALA A 152 -14.50 -11.56 -1.82
CA ALA A 152 -14.95 -10.53 -0.91
C ALA A 152 -14.31 -10.77 0.47
N TYR A 153 -13.22 -10.05 0.75
CA TYR A 153 -12.61 -10.03 2.07
C TYR A 153 -13.34 -9.02 2.95
N PHE A 154 -14.29 -9.51 3.76
CA PHE A 154 -14.84 -8.74 4.87
C PHE A 154 -13.78 -8.63 5.97
N TRP A 155 -13.11 -7.48 6.03
CA TRP A 155 -12.32 -7.13 7.20
C TRP A 155 -13.29 -6.69 8.30
N ALA A 156 -13.53 -7.57 9.28
CA ALA A 156 -14.04 -7.14 10.57
C ALA A 156 -13.12 -6.01 11.07
N ARG A 157 -13.69 -4.90 11.56
CA ARG A 157 -12.96 -3.79 12.17
C ARG A 157 -11.89 -4.34 13.11
N ALA A 158 -10.66 -4.42 12.63
CA ALA A 158 -9.53 -4.83 13.43
C ALA A 158 -9.21 -3.61 14.31
N TYR A 159 -9.66 -3.69 15.55
CA TYR A 159 -9.30 -2.76 16.61
C TYR A 159 -7.79 -2.82 16.82
N PHE A 160 -7.04 -2.02 16.06
CA PHE A 160 -5.63 -1.72 16.36
C PHE A 160 -5.31 -0.26 16.11
#